data_AF-A0A934GMV4-F1
#
_entry.id   AF-A0A934GMV4-F1
#
_cell.length_a   1.000
_cell.length_b   1.000
_cell.length_c   1.000
_cell.angle_alpha   90.00
_cell.angle_beta   90.00
_cell.angle_gamma   90.00
#
_symmetry.space_group_name_H-M   'P 1'
#
loop_
_entity.id
_entity.type
_entity.pdbx_description
1 polymer ?
#
loop_
_entity_poly.entity_id
_entity_poly.type
_entity_poly.pdbx_seq_one_letter_code
_entity_poly.pdbx_strand_id
1 'polypeptide(L)' 'MAFRVSYKGITQHLGGLESAFEFLVRHWGSSEKAFEAGVKVLPVL' A
#
# COMPACT_ATOMS: atom_id res chain seq x y z
N MET A 1 7.02 7.62 -10.76
CA MET A 1 6.99 8.02 -9.34
C MET A 1 6.85 6.77 -8.50
N ALA A 2 7.66 6.62 -7.46
CA ALA A 2 7.65 5.41 -6.64
C ALA A 2 6.65 5.52 -5.48
N PHE A 3 6.09 4.40 -5.02
CA PHE A 3 5.15 4.32 -3.91
C PHE A 3 5.59 3.30 -2.87
N ARG A 4 5.22 3.57 -1.63
CA ARG A 4 5.37 2.67 -0.50
C ARG A 4 4.05 2.50 0.23
N VAL A 5 3.85 1.31 0.79
CA VAL A 5 2.74 1.00 1.68
C VAL A 5 3.27 1.01 3.12
N SER A 6 2.56 1.67 4.02
CA SER A 6 2.87 1.70 5.45
C SER A 6 1.69 1.18 6.27
N TYR A 7 1.98 0.26 7.19
CA TYR A 7 0.98 -0.33 8.08
C TYR A 7 1.64 -0.75 9.40
N LYS A 8 1.12 -0.26 10.53
CA LYS A 8 1.61 -0.58 11.89
C LYS A 8 3.14 -0.48 12.07
N GLY A 9 3.76 0.54 11.46
CA GLY A 9 5.20 0.77 11.52
C GLY A 9 6.03 -0.04 10.51
N ILE A 10 5.43 -0.99 9.80
CA ILE A 10 6.06 -1.69 8.68
C ILE A 10 5.88 -0.85 7.43
N THR A 11 6.95 -0.74 6.63
CA THR A 11 6.93 -0.02 5.35
C THR A 11 7.47 -0.91 4.24
N GLN A 12 6.71 -1.07 3.17
CA GLN A 12 7.07 -1.85 1.99
C GLN A 12 7.14 -0.93 0.77
N HIS A 13 8.27 -0.93 0.08
CA HIS A 13 8.45 -0.21 -1.18
C HIS A 13 7.94 -1.08 -2.34
N LEU A 14 7.08 -0.52 -3.19
CA LEU A 14 6.35 -1.27 -4.21
C LEU A 14 6.58 -0.73 -5.63
N GLY A 15 7.38 0.34 -5.78
CA GLY A 15 7.65 0.92 -7.09
C GLY A 15 6.41 1.64 -7.61
N GLY A 16 5.60 1.01 -8.47
CA GLY A 16 4.44 1.66 -9.09
C GLY A 16 3.23 1.84 -8.16
N LEU A 17 2.33 2.76 -8.54
CA LEU A 17 1.04 2.89 -7.88
C LEU A 17 0.19 1.63 -8.06
N GLU A 18 0.21 1.07 -9.27
CA GLU A 18 -0.49 -0.17 -9.61
C GLU A 18 0.01 -1.34 -8.75
N SER A 19 1.33 -1.51 -8.65
CA SER A 19 1.94 -2.52 -7.76
C SER A 19 1.59 -2.30 -6.29
N ALA A 20 1.45 -1.04 -5.86
CA ALA A 20 0.96 -0.73 -4.52
C ALA A 20 -0.47 -1.22 -4.31
N PHE A 21 -1.37 -0.97 -5.26
CA PHE A 21 -2.75 -1.44 -5.19
C PHE A 21 -2.88 -2.96 -5.30
N GLU A 22 -2.13 -3.61 -6.18
CA GLU A 22 -2.10 -5.08 -6.26
C GLU A 22 -1.65 -5.69 -4.94
N PHE A 23 -0.64 -5.11 -4.28
CA PHE A 23 -0.20 -5.54 -2.97
C PHE A 23 -1.31 -5.44 -1.92
N LEU A 24 -2.05 -4.32 -1.91
CA LEU A 24 -3.19 -4.14 -1.00
C LEU A 24 -4.28 -5.19 -1.24
N VAL A 25 -4.65 -5.42 -2.51
CA VAL A 25 -5.67 -6.43 -2.87
C VAL A 25 -5.21 -7.83 -2.47
N ARG A 26 -3.94 -8.19 -2.66
CA ARG A 26 -3.40 -9.51 -2.27
C ARG A 26 -3.41 -9.74 -0.76
N HIS A 27 -3.16 -8.70 0.04
CA HIS A 27 -3.03 -8.84 1.51
C HIS A 27 -4.33 -8.57 2.27
N TRP A 28 -5.20 -7.69 1.78
CA TRP A 28 -6.45 -7.27 2.44
C TRP A 28 -7.72 -7.61 1.65
N GLY A 29 -7.59 -8.20 0.46
CA GLY A 29 -8.71 -8.55 -0.41
C GLY A 29 -9.25 -7.38 -1.25
N SER A 30 -9.11 -6.14 -0.76
CA SER A 30 -9.38 -4.92 -1.54
C SER A 30 -8.56 -3.74 -1.00
N SER A 31 -8.43 -2.69 -1.80
CA SER A 31 -7.82 -1.44 -1.39
C SER A 31 -8.62 -0.72 -0.31
N GLU A 32 -9.96 -0.70 -0.41
CA GLU A 32 -10.85 -0.14 0.62
C GLU A 32 -10.63 -0.79 1.98
N LYS A 33 -10.62 -2.12 2.06
CA LYS A 33 -10.36 -2.84 3.32
C LYS A 33 -8.98 -2.53 3.90
N ALA A 34 -7.98 -2.33 3.03
CA ALA A 34 -6.65 -1.94 3.48
C ALA A 34 -6.68 -0.53 4.11
N PHE A 35 -7.37 0.42 3.47
CA PHE A 35 -7.51 1.77 4.02
C PHE A 35 -8.32 1.80 5.32
N GLU A 36 -9.40 1.03 5.42
CA GLU A 36 -10.18 0.84 6.65
C GLU A 36 -9.32 0.22 7.77
N ALA A 37 -8.41 -0.70 7.42
CA ALA A 37 -7.44 -1.26 8.35
C ALA A 37 -6.34 -0.26 8.77
N GLY A 38 -6.29 0.94 8.17
CA GLY A 38 -5.31 1.98 8.47
C GLY A 38 -4.01 1.88 7.68
N VAL A 39 -4.00 1.12 6.58
CA VAL A 39 -2.88 1.07 5.64
C VAL A 39 -2.78 2.40 4.87
N LYS A 40 -1.56 2.88 4.64
CA LYS A 40 -1.31 4.13 3.91
C LYS A 40 -0.45 3.88 2.69
N VAL A 41 -0.87 4.38 1.53
CA VAL A 41 -0.04 4.44 0.32
C VAL A 41 0.56 5.83 0.22
N LEU A 42 1.88 5.92 0.18
CA LEU A 42 2.60 7.19 0.17
C LEU A 42 3.56 7.23 -1.03
N PRO A 43 3.68 8.37 -1.73
CA PRO A 43 4.74 8.55 -2.70
C PRO A 43 6.11 8.53 -1.99
N VAL A 44 7.10 8.01 -2.69
CA VAL A 44 8.50 8.04 -2.29
C VAL A 44 9.14 9.18 -3.10
N LEU A 45 9.63 10.20 -2.38
CA LEU A 45 10.43 11.31 -2.93
C LEU A 45 11.84 10.84 -3.27
#